data_AF-A0A7J3MWP0-F1
#
_entry.id   AF-A0A7J3MWP0-F1
#
_cell.length_a   1.000
_cell.length_b   1.000
_cell.length_c   1.000
_cell.angle_alpha   90.00
_cell.angle_beta   90.00
_cell.angle_gamma   90.00
#
_symmetry.space_group_name_H-M   'P 1'
#
loop_
_entity.id
_entity.type
_entity.pdbx_description
1 polymer ?
#
loop_
_entity_poly.entity_id
_entity_poly.type
_entity_poly.pdbx_seq_one_letter_code
_entity_poly.pdbx_strand_id
1 'polypeptide(L)' 'MSLELELVDVYRYEGFVGKRFRFRIKGTKIYVNVLATTVEDAVEKAKELIKQLELEKYVKLSKS' A
#
# COMPACT_ATOMS: atom_id res chain seq x y z
N MET A 1 2.47 0.23 -16.29
CA MET A 1 1.34 -0.67 -15.97
C MET A 1 1.07 -0.43 -14.49
N SER A 2 -0.07 0.13 -14.11
CA SER A 2 -0.26 0.57 -12.72
C SER A 2 -0.56 -0.63 -11.83
N LEU A 3 0.17 -0.78 -10.72
CA LEU A 3 -0.09 -1.81 -9.72
C LEU A 3 -1.41 -1.51 -8.99
N GLU A 4 -2.28 -2.51 -8.89
CA GLU A 4 -3.53 -2.39 -8.15
C GLU A 4 -3.33 -2.63 -6.65
N LEU A 5 -3.98 -1.80 -5.83
CA LEU A 5 -3.94 -1.88 -4.38
C LEU A 5 -5.28 -2.38 -3.81
N GLU A 6 -5.18 -3.27 -2.85
CA GLU A 6 -6.30 -3.76 -2.04
C GLU A 6 -6.10 -3.26 -0.60
N LEU A 7 -7.06 -2.50 -0.06
CA LEU A 7 -7.02 -2.13 1.35
C LEU A 7 -7.37 -3.35 2.20
N VAL A 8 -6.42 -3.78 3.03
CA VAL A 8 -6.56 -4.97 3.88
C VAL A 8 -6.97 -4.61 5.28
N ASP A 9 -6.40 -3.54 5.84
CA ASP A 9 -6.63 -3.18 7.23
C ASP A 9 -6.39 -1.68 7.48
N VAL A 10 -7.05 -1.15 8.51
CA VAL A 10 -6.83 0.18 9.05
C VAL A 10 -6.65 0.06 10.56
N TYR A 11 -5.42 0.26 11.01
CA TYR A 11 -5.02 -0.02 12.38
C TYR A 11 -4.26 1.15 13.01
N ARG A 12 -4.07 1.07 14.32
CA ARG A 12 -3.28 2.01 15.11
C ARG A 12 -2.35 1.22 16.01
N TYR A 13 -1.19 1.77 16.31
CA TYR A 13 -0.37 1.26 17.39
C TYR A 13 -0.66 2.06 18.66
N GLU A 14 -0.81 1.37 19.77
CA GLU A 14 -0.88 2.04 21.07
C GLU A 14 0.39 2.87 21.29
N GLY A 15 0.22 4.09 21.80
CA GLY A 15 1.32 5.03 22.02
C GLY A 15 1.79 5.80 20.77
N PHE A 16 1.27 5.50 19.56
CA PHE A 16 1.58 6.27 18.35
C PHE A 16 0.38 7.06 17.84
N VAL A 17 0.61 8.32 17.52
CA VAL A 17 -0.43 9.18 16.94
C VAL A 17 -0.60 8.85 15.46
N GLY A 18 -1.83 8.52 15.06
CA GLY A 18 -2.26 8.40 13.67
C GLY A 18 -2.77 7.01 13.27
N LYS A 19 -3.48 6.95 12.12
CA LYS A 19 -3.99 5.70 11.54
C LYS A 19 -3.01 5.18 10.49
N ARG A 20 -2.76 3.88 10.51
CA ARG A 20 -2.02 3.18 9.48
C ARG A 20 -2.96 2.38 8.60
N PHE A 21 -2.74 2.47 7.31
CA PHE A 21 -3.49 1.76 6.29
C PHE A 21 -2.57 0.71 5.68
N ARG A 22 -3.00 -0.54 5.71
CA ARG A 22 -2.29 -1.66 5.08
C ARG A 22 -2.90 -1.93 3.73
N PHE A 23 -2.12 -1.73 2.68
CA PHE A 23 -2.47 -2.14 1.34
C PHE A 23 -1.70 -3.40 0.95
N ARG A 24 -2.36 -4.30 0.24
CA ARG A 24 -1.73 -5.40 -0.47
C ARG A 24 -1.65 -5.03 -1.94
N ILE A 25 -0.50 -5.28 -2.57
CA ILE A 25 -0.39 -5.19 -4.03
C ILE A 25 -1.06 -6.45 -4.60
N LYS A 26 -2.15 -6.29 -5.36
CA LYS A 26 -2.92 -7.41 -5.91
C LYS A 26 -2.01 -8.35 -6.71
N GLY A 27 -2.26 -9.65 -6.58
CA GLY A 27 -1.44 -10.68 -7.22
C GLY A 27 -0.11 -10.98 -6.51
N THR A 28 0.21 -10.30 -5.40
CA THR A 28 1.47 -10.52 -4.66
C THR A 28 1.23 -10.83 -3.18
N LYS A 29 2.30 -11.13 -2.43
CA LYS A 29 2.31 -11.17 -0.96
C LYS A 29 2.97 -9.92 -0.35
N ILE A 30 3.13 -8.86 -1.14
CA ILE A 30 3.77 -7.61 -0.71
C ILE A 30 2.71 -6.72 -0.08
N TYR A 31 3.02 -6.21 1.11
CA TYR A 31 2.18 -5.28 1.84
C TYR A 31 2.90 -3.95 2.01
N VAL A 32 2.16 -2.87 1.82
CA VAL A 32 2.61 -1.49 2.03
C VAL A 32 1.77 -0.90 3.14
N ASN A 33 2.44 -0.42 4.19
CA ASN A 33 1.78 0.24 5.31
C ASN A 33 2.10 1.74 5.27
N VAL A 34 1.09 2.58 5.30
CA VAL A 34 1.27 4.05 5.26
C VAL A 34 0.50 4.72 6.38
N LEU A 35 1.06 5.80 6.92
CA LEU A 35 0.39 6.66 7.90
C LEU A 35 -0.46 7.70 7.14
N ALA A 36 -1.75 7.73 7.42
CA ALA A 36 -2.69 8.62 6.73
C ALA A 36 -3.90 8.95 7.61
N THR A 37 -4.69 9.94 7.20
CA THR A 37 -5.92 10.34 7.90
C THR A 37 -7.18 9.84 7.20
N THR A 38 -7.16 9.75 5.87
CA THR A 38 -8.24 9.22 5.02
C THR A 38 -7.74 8.10 4.12
N VAL A 39 -8.67 7.35 3.51
CA VAL A 39 -8.32 6.28 2.57
C VAL A 39 -7.66 6.86 1.32
N GLU A 40 -8.13 8.00 0.82
CA GLU A 40 -7.62 8.67 -0.38
C GLU A 40 -6.17 9.12 -0.19
N ASP A 41 -5.85 9.77 0.95
CA ASP A 41 -4.48 10.14 1.33
C ASP A 41 -3.59 8.90 1.44
N ALA A 42 -4.13 7.82 2.00
CA ALA A 42 -3.41 6.56 2.14
C ALA A 42 -3.10 5.92 0.78
N VAL A 43 -4.02 5.95 -0.18
CA VAL A 43 -3.82 5.42 -1.53
C VAL A 43 -2.73 6.20 -2.26
N GLU A 44 -2.75 7.54 -2.21
CA GLU A 44 -1.74 8.36 -2.87
C GLU A 44 -0.34 8.13 -2.27
N LYS A 45 -0.22 8.07 -0.95
CA LYS A 45 1.05 7.74 -0.27
C LYS A 45 1.54 6.34 -0.61
N ALA A 46 0.66 5.36 -0.70
CA ALA A 46 1.03 4.00 -1.06
C ALA A 46 1.55 3.94 -2.51
N LYS A 47 0.90 4.62 -3.46
CA LYS A 47 1.37 4.74 -4.84
C LYS A 47 2.74 5.42 -4.93
N GLU A 48 2.94 6.50 -4.18
CA GLU A 48 4.23 7.20 -4.15
C GLU A 48 5.35 6.30 -3.63
N LEU A 49 5.11 5.58 -2.53
CA LEU A 49 6.09 4.63 -1.98
C LEU A 49 6.43 3.52 -2.98
N ILE A 50 5.42 2.97 -3.65
CA ILE A 50 5.59 1.93 -4.69
C ILE A 50 6.46 2.44 -5.83
N LYS A 51 6.24 3.69 -6.26
CA LYS A 51 7.02 4.35 -7.30
C LYS A 51 8.47 4.56 -6.86
N GLN A 52 8.69 5.06 -5.64
CA GLN A 52 10.03 5.31 -5.09
C GLN A 52 10.84 4.02 -4.95
N LEU A 53 10.19 2.91 -4.60
CA LEU A 53 10.80 1.59 -4.48
C LEU A 53 10.92 0.85 -5.83
N GLU A 54 10.44 1.46 -6.92
CA GLU A 54 10.40 0.89 -8.27
C GLU A 54 9.78 -0.51 -8.33
N LEU A 55 8.79 -0.80 -7.46
CA LEU A 55 8.22 -2.14 -7.33
C LEU A 55 7.55 -2.64 -8.60
N GLU A 56 7.09 -1.73 -9.47
CA GLU A 56 6.54 -2.06 -10.79
C GLU A 56 7.53 -2.87 -11.66
N LYS A 57 8.85 -2.72 -11.46
CA LYS A 57 9.87 -3.47 -12.20
C LYS A 57 10.00 -4.93 -11.74
N TYR A 58 9.67 -5.20 -10.48
CA TYR A 58 9.92 -6.50 -9.83
C TYR A 58 8.64 -7.33 -9.65
N VAL A 59 7.49 -6.66 -9.56
CA VAL A 59 6.20 -7.33 -9.47
C VAL A 59 5.81 -7.82 -10.86
N LYS A 60 6.14 -9.08 -11.15
CA LYS A 60 5.54 -9.80 -12.28
C LYS A 60 4.08 -10.06 -11.92
N LEU A 61 3.17 -9.31 -12.54
CA LEU A 61 1.74 -9.61 -12.53
C LEU A 61 1.58 -11.02 -13.10
N SER A 62 1.32 -12.01 -12.24
CA SER A 62 0.87 -13.32 -12.66
C SER A 62 -0.51 -13.14 -13.29
N LYS A 63 -0.55 -13.11 -14.63
CA LYS A 63 -1.79 -13.26 -15.37
C LYS A 63 -2.39 -14.60 -14.95
N SER A 64 -3.46 -14.54 -14.15
CA SER A 64 -4.35 -15.68 -13.93
C SER A 64 -5.27 -15.82 -15.13
#